data_AF-A0A3Q9IEM1-F1
#
_entry.id   AF-A0A3Q9IEM1-F1
#
_cell.length_a   1.000
_cell.length_b   1.000
_cell.length_c   1.000
_cell.angle_alpha   90.00
_cell.angle_beta   90.00
_cell.angle_gamma   90.00
#
_symmetry.space_group_name_H-M   'P 1'
#
loop_
_entity.id
_entity.type
_entity.pdbx_description
1 polymer ?
#
loop_
_entity_poly.entity_id
_entity_poly.type
_entity_poly.pdbx_seq_one_letter_code
_entity_poly.pdbx_strand_id
1 'polypeptide(L)' 'MLWEKDEIIIGDNKYTVDHTTGSIKRYNEKSKMWVSVTFGCGNETKADELIKTLTDEYIQQCLDTRKSPT' A
#
# COMPACT_ATOMS: atom_id res chain seq x y z
N MET A 1 -13.29 20.69 -8.16
CA MET A 1 -12.83 19.29 -8.23
C MET A 1 -12.49 18.86 -6.82
N LEU A 2 -13.32 18.02 -6.21
CA LEU A 2 -12.98 17.33 -4.96
C LEU A 2 -12.12 16.14 -5.37
N TRP A 3 -10.84 16.18 -5.04
CA TRP A 3 -9.90 15.12 -5.40
C TRP A 3 -10.20 13.90 -4.52
N GLU A 4 -10.55 12.78 -5.14
CA GLU A 4 -10.84 11.51 -4.48
C GLU A 4 -9.56 10.99 -3.82
N LYS A 5 -9.58 10.96 -2.49
CA LYS A 5 -8.60 10.21 -1.70
C LYS A 5 -9.21 8.85 -1.48
N ASP A 6 -8.62 7.84 -2.09
CA ASP A 6 -9.03 6.46 -1.87
C ASP A 6 -8.37 5.90 -0.61
N GLU A 7 -9.14 5.09 0.12
CA GLU A 7 -8.65 4.36 1.27
C GLU A 7 -8.64 2.88 0.94
N ILE A 8 -7.48 2.24 1.07
CA ILE A 8 -7.31 0.81 0.84
C ILE A 8 -6.84 0.14 2.13
N ILE A 9 -7.26 -1.10 2.33
CA ILE A 9 -6.88 -1.92 3.47
C ILE A 9 -6.14 -3.14 2.93
N ILE A 10 -4.89 -3.32 3.36
CA ILE A 10 -4.07 -4.49 3.02
C ILE A 10 -3.63 -5.14 4.32
N GLY A 11 -4.15 -6.34 4.59
CA GLY A 11 -4.05 -6.97 5.91
C GLY A 11 -4.70 -6.11 6.99
N ASP A 12 -4.00 -5.90 8.11
CA ASP A 12 -4.44 -5.03 9.21
C ASP A 12 -4.04 -3.56 9.02
N ASN A 13 -3.46 -3.21 7.87
CA ASN A 13 -2.93 -1.87 7.64
C ASN A 13 -3.87 -1.06 6.73
N LYS A 14 -4.20 0.15 7.18
CA LYS A 14 -4.94 1.14 6.40
C LYS A 14 -3.96 2.05 5.64
N TYR A 15 -4.19 2.24 4.35
CA TYR A 15 -3.41 3.12 3.50
C TYR A 15 -4.33 4.16 2.87
N THR A 16 -3.80 5.36 2.69
CA THR A 16 -4.44 6.42 1.91
C THR A 16 -3.68 6.56 0.59
N VAL A 17 -4.42 6.48 -0.50
CA VAL A 17 -3.92 6.70 -1.85
C VAL A 17 -4.22 8.14 -2.24
N ASP A 18 -3.21 8.83 -2.73
CA ASP A 18 -3.29 10.19 -3.23
C ASP A 18 -2.96 10.15 -4.73
N HIS A 19 -4.02 10.10 -5.54
CA HIS A 19 -3.91 10.01 -7.00
C HIS A 19 -3.31 11.28 -7.63
N THR A 20 -3.45 12.44 -6.95
CA THR A 20 -2.89 13.72 -7.43
C THR A 20 -1.36 13.69 -7.44
N THR A 21 -0.79 13.09 -6.39
CA THR A 21 0.67 13.01 -6.20
C THR A 21 1.24 11.66 -6.60
N GLY A 22 0.39 10.69 -6.95
CA GLY A 22 0.80 9.30 -7.16
C GLY A 22 1.48 8.73 -5.92
N SER A 23 0.96 9.03 -4.73
CA SER A 23 1.54 8.59 -3.46
C SER A 23 0.62 7.69 -2.67
N ILE A 24 1.20 6.76 -1.92
CA ILE A 24 0.51 5.90 -0.97
C ILE A 24 1.16 6.11 0.39
N LYS A 25 0.33 6.35 1.40
CA LYS A 25 0.80 6.58 2.77
C LYS A 25 0.07 5.73 3.78
N ARG A 26 0.79 5.30 4.82
CA ARG A 26 0.22 4.68 6.02
C ARG A 26 0.90 5.19 7.27
N TYR A 27 0.20 5.12 8.39
CA TYR A 27 0.82 5.31 9.69
C TYR A 27 1.35 3.96 10.20
N ASN A 28 2.61 3.92 10.59
CA ASN A 28 3.21 2.74 11.20
C ASN A 28 3.19 2.90 12.73
N GLU A 29 2.32 2.14 13.39
CA GLU A 29 2.16 2.14 14.85
C GLU A 29 3.43 1.72 15.61
N LYS A 30 4.28 0.88 15.02
CA LYS A 30 5.52 0.39 15.67
C LYS A 30 6.59 1.48 15.72
N SER A 31 6.79 2.19 14.62
CA SER A 31 7.77 3.29 14.55
C SER A 31 7.18 4.65 14.92
N LYS A 32 5.86 4.75 15.12
CA LYS A 32 5.11 5.98 15.38
C LYS A 32 5.33 7.06 14.30
N MET A 33 5.50 6.64 13.05
CA MET A 33 5.81 7.51 11.91
C MET A 33 4.88 7.27 10.72
N TRP A 34 4.66 8.32 9.94
CA TRP A 34 4.05 8.21 8.62
C TRP A 34 5.08 7.67 7.62
N VAL A 35 4.71 6.59 6.95
CA VAL A 35 5.45 6.04 5.81
C VAL A 35 4.69 6.47 4.56
N SER A 36 5.36 7.21 3.68
CA SER A 36 4.82 7.66 2.40
C SER A 36 5.74 7.18 1.30
N VAL A 37 5.16 6.60 0.25
CA VAL A 37 5.86 6.26 -0.98
C VAL A 37 5.24 7.08 -2.08
N THR A 38 6.04 7.92 -2.73
CA THR A 38 5.61 8.80 -3.82
C THR A 38 6.29 8.35 -5.10
N PHE A 39 5.52 8.12 -6.16
CA PHE A 39 6.05 7.70 -7.45
C PHE A 39 6.20 8.92 -8.38
N GLY A 40 7.31 8.95 -9.13
CA GLY A 40 7.58 10.02 -10.08
C GLY A 40 6.47 10.11 -11.14
N CYS A 41 5.98 11.34 -11.34
CA CYS A 41 4.84 11.68 -12.18
C CYS A 41 4.99 11.14 -13.62
N GLY A 42 3.96 10.46 -14.12
CA GLY A 42 3.87 10.05 -15.53
C GLY A 42 3.04 8.81 -15.83
N ASN A 43 2.54 8.05 -14.84
CA ASN A 43 1.67 6.89 -15.10
C ASN A 43 0.69 6.67 -13.94
N GLU A 44 -0.54 7.16 -14.07
CA GLU A 44 -1.64 6.84 -13.16
C GLU A 44 -1.86 5.32 -13.04
N THR A 45 -1.55 4.57 -14.09
CA THR A 45 -1.59 3.09 -14.14
C THR A 45 -0.67 2.41 -13.11
N LYS A 46 0.40 3.08 -12.66
CA LYS A 46 1.39 2.47 -11.76
C LYS A 46 0.90 2.39 -10.32
N ALA A 47 -0.02 3.25 -9.89
CA ALA A 47 -0.56 3.19 -8.53
C ALA A 47 -1.35 1.89 -8.32
N ASP A 48 -2.22 1.52 -9.27
CA ASP A 48 -2.98 0.28 -9.22
C ASP A 48 -2.10 -0.97 -9.30
N GLU A 49 -1.11 -0.98 -10.20
CA GLU A 49 -0.15 -2.10 -10.27
C GLU A 49 0.63 -2.27 -8.97
N LEU A 50 0.90 -1.17 -8.26
CA LEU A 50 1.63 -1.21 -7.00
C LEU A 50 0.77 -1.65 -5.82
N ILE A 51 -0.49 -1.22 -5.77
CA ILE A 51 -1.48 -1.75 -4.81
C ILE A 51 -1.60 -3.26 -5.00
N LYS A 52 -1.70 -3.70 -6.25
CA LYS A 52 -1.73 -5.12 -6.60
C LYS A 52 -0.46 -5.85 -6.15
N THR A 53 0.72 -5.28 -6.43
CA THR A 53 2.01 -5.87 -6.03
C THR A 53 2.15 -5.96 -4.51
N LEU A 54 1.83 -4.91 -3.76
CA LEU A 54 1.87 -4.92 -2.30
C LEU A 54 0.87 -5.92 -1.70
N THR A 55 -0.28 -6.08 -2.35
CA THR A 55 -1.29 -7.08 -1.96
C THR A 55 -0.79 -8.49 -2.23
N ASP A 56 -0.19 -8.74 -3.40
CA ASP A 56 0.38 -10.04 -3.78
C ASP A 56 1.56 -10.42 -2.85
N GLU A 57 2.47 -9.49 -2.55
CA GLU A 57 3.57 -9.70 -1.60
C GLU A 57 3.05 -10.02 -0.19
N TYR A 58 2.01 -9.32 0.26
CA TYR A 58 1.38 -9.61 1.57
C TYR A 58 0.73 -11.00 1.59
N ILE A 59 -0.01 -11.37 0.54
CA ILE A 59 -0.60 -12.72 0.41
C ILE A 59 0.50 -13.78 0.45
N GLN A 60 1.60 -13.58 -0.27
CA GLN A 60 2.74 -14.51 -0.24
C GLN A 60 3.35 -14.63 1.16
N GLN A 61 3.59 -13.52 1.86
CA GLN A 61 4.11 -13.55 3.24
C GLN A 61 3.19 -14.33 4.18
N CYS A 62 1.86 -14.18 4.05
CA CYS A 62 0.88 -14.94 4.82
C CYS A 62 0.87 -16.44 4.47
N LEU A 63 1.10 -16.79 3.20
CA LEU A 63 1.16 -18.18 2.76
C LEU A 63 2.47 -18.87 3.19
N ASP A 64 3.59 -18.17 3.15
CA ASP A 64 4.89 -18.70 3.60
C ASP A 64 4.98 -18.83 5.13
N THR A 65 4.33 -17.94 5.90
CA THR A 65 4.22 -18.13 7.36
C THR A 65 3.42 -19.37 7.76
N ARG A 66 2.53 -19.87 6.88
CA ARG A 66 1.82 -21.15 7.10
C ARG A 66 2.65 -22.38 6.72
N LYS A 67 3.82 -22.21 6.09
CA LYS A 67 4.70 -23.31 5.66
C LYS A 67 5.86 -23.60 6.61
N SER A 68 6.02 -22.87 7.71
CA SER A 68 6.95 -23.30 8.76
C SER A 68 6.44 -24.61 9.39
N PRO A 69 7.13 -25.75 9.17
CA PRO A 69 6.71 -27.02 9.75
C PRO A 69 6.98 -26.98 11.26
N THR A 70 5.97 -27.41 12.02
CA THR A 70 6.16 -27.81 13.42
C THR A 70 6.91 -29.14 13.47
#